data_AF-A0A4Q9LHF3-F1
#
_entry.id   AF-A0A4Q9LHF3-F1
#
_cell.length_a   1.000
_cell.length_b   1.000
_cell.length_c   1.000
_cell.angle_alpha   90.00
_cell.angle_beta   90.00
_cell.angle_gamma   90.00
#
_symmetry.space_group_name_H-M   'P 1'
#
loop_
_entity.id
_entity.type
_entity.pdbx_description
1 polymer ?
#
loop_
_entity_poly.entity_id
_entity_poly.type
_entity_poly.pdbx_seq_one_letter_code
_entity_poly.pdbx_strand_id
1 'polypeptide(L)'
;MSKIWIDGCFDIFHYGHANALRKAKSMGTYLIAGVHSTKEISLNKGLPVMTDEERYEVVRACRYVDEIIENAPFVTQLSVIQSHNCHIVVHGNDPIVDENGNDCYQEVKKKGMFREFERTLGISTTEIVGRMLLKQKPTPELCTCNRCDTTTNTSNISLSPNISNSNISSPYAQFHDALLHLFEIPKKERKGTVVYVAGTFDLYHAGHTSLLREAKKLGDFLVVGIYRKGMNKSDN
;
A
#
# COMPACT_ATOMS: atom_id res chain seq x y z
N MET A 1 7.79 13.31 -21.32
CA MET A 1 7.65 12.80 -19.94
C MET A 1 6.31 12.08 -19.85
N SER A 2 6.29 10.81 -19.45
CA SER A 2 5.04 10.05 -19.26
C SER A 2 4.48 10.33 -17.87
N LYS A 3 3.35 11.03 -17.81
CA LYS A 3 2.59 11.30 -16.58
C LYS A 3 1.51 10.24 -16.38
N ILE A 4 1.53 9.65 -15.20
CA ILE A 4 0.63 8.61 -14.75
C ILE A 4 -0.34 9.20 -13.74
N TRP A 5 -1.61 8.87 -13.89
CA TRP A 5 -2.64 9.19 -12.92
C TRP A 5 -3.06 7.93 -12.16
N ILE A 6 -3.09 8.01 -10.85
CA ILE A 6 -3.75 7.04 -9.97
C ILE A 6 -4.65 7.82 -9.02
N ASP A 7 -5.82 7.32 -8.72
CA ASP A 7 -6.68 7.90 -7.69
C ASP A 7 -7.15 6.87 -6.68
N GLY A 8 -7.63 7.35 -5.54
CA GLY A 8 -8.14 6.49 -4.50
C GLY A 8 -8.51 7.23 -3.22
N CYS A 9 -9.17 6.48 -2.33
CA CYS A 9 -9.48 6.95 -1.00
C CYS A 9 -8.23 7.03 -0.12
N PHE A 10 -7.32 6.04 -0.23
CA PHE A 10 -6.09 5.91 0.57
C PHE A 10 -6.30 5.95 2.09
N ASP A 11 -7.49 5.56 2.56
CA ASP A 11 -7.83 5.46 3.98
C ASP A 11 -7.12 4.29 4.66
N ILE A 12 -6.67 4.52 5.90
CA ILE A 12 -5.78 3.62 6.65
C ILE A 12 -4.59 3.19 5.77
N PHE A 13 -3.76 4.17 5.39
CA PHE A 13 -2.65 3.96 4.46
C PHE A 13 -1.70 2.84 4.93
N HIS A 14 -1.36 1.92 4.03
CA HIS A 14 -0.61 0.70 4.35
C HIS A 14 0.28 0.28 3.19
N TYR A 15 1.14 -0.73 3.39
CA TYR A 15 2.12 -1.15 2.36
C TYR A 15 1.47 -1.60 1.04
N GLY A 16 0.23 -2.11 1.07
CA GLY A 16 -0.54 -2.37 -0.15
C GLY A 16 -0.77 -1.11 -1.02
N HIS A 17 -1.12 0.03 -0.40
CA HIS A 17 -1.23 1.33 -1.09
C HIS A 17 0.15 1.80 -1.59
N ALA A 18 1.19 1.69 -0.77
CA ALA A 18 2.55 2.04 -1.18
C ALA A 18 3.04 1.22 -2.38
N ASN A 19 2.72 -0.08 -2.43
CA ASN A 19 3.07 -0.95 -3.56
C ASN A 19 2.24 -0.63 -4.81
N ALA A 20 0.96 -0.26 -4.65
CA ALA A 20 0.13 0.22 -5.76
C ALA A 20 0.74 1.49 -6.38
N LEU A 21 1.14 2.46 -5.54
CA LEU A 21 1.82 3.69 -5.99
C LEU A 21 3.20 3.37 -6.62
N ARG A 22 3.95 2.40 -6.09
CA ARG A 22 5.21 1.93 -6.69
C ARG A 22 4.99 1.34 -8.09
N LYS A 23 3.99 0.47 -8.23
CA LYS A 23 3.62 -0.16 -9.52
C LYS A 23 3.17 0.90 -10.51
N ALA A 24 2.32 1.84 -10.08
CA ALA A 24 1.89 2.99 -10.86
C ALA A 24 3.08 3.83 -11.36
N LYS A 25 3.99 4.22 -10.45
CA LYS A 25 5.20 4.98 -10.79
C LYS A 25 6.08 4.23 -11.80
N SER A 26 6.17 2.90 -11.74
CA SER A 26 6.98 2.11 -12.68
C SER A 26 6.44 2.11 -14.12
N MET A 27 5.18 2.50 -14.34
CA MET A 27 4.57 2.59 -15.66
C MET A 27 4.87 3.93 -16.36
N GLY A 28 5.56 4.84 -15.69
CA GLY A 28 5.94 6.12 -16.28
C GLY A 28 7.10 6.80 -15.56
N THR A 29 7.15 8.12 -15.71
CA THR A 29 8.25 8.94 -15.18
C THR A 29 7.79 9.92 -14.11
N TYR A 30 6.50 10.24 -14.06
CA TYR A 30 5.89 11.15 -13.10
C TYR A 30 4.51 10.62 -12.71
N LEU A 31 4.24 10.52 -11.42
CA LEU A 31 3.02 9.97 -10.82
C LEU A 31 2.27 11.08 -10.09
N ILE A 32 1.05 11.34 -10.58
CA ILE A 32 0.06 12.18 -9.93
C ILE A 32 -0.94 11.28 -9.20
N ALA A 33 -1.11 11.50 -7.90
CA ALA A 33 -2.06 10.77 -7.07
C ALA A 33 -3.27 11.64 -6.70
N GLY A 34 -4.44 11.35 -7.28
CA GLY A 34 -5.69 11.97 -6.89
C GLY A 34 -6.24 11.36 -5.60
N VAL A 35 -6.47 12.17 -4.57
CA VAL A 35 -7.03 11.70 -3.31
C VAL A 35 -8.47 12.20 -3.18
N HIS A 36 -9.42 11.28 -3.08
CA HIS A 36 -10.84 11.65 -3.00
C HIS A 36 -11.15 12.40 -1.69
N SER A 37 -12.09 13.36 -1.75
CA SER A 37 -12.60 14.02 -0.54
C SER A 37 -13.52 13.09 0.26
N THR A 38 -13.69 13.36 1.56
CA THR A 38 -14.67 12.62 2.38
C THR A 38 -16.07 12.67 1.77
N LYS A 39 -16.45 13.82 1.17
CA LYS A 39 -17.73 13.98 0.48
C LYS A 39 -17.89 12.98 -0.67
N GLU A 40 -16.90 12.89 -1.55
CA GLU A 40 -16.91 11.97 -2.70
C GLU A 40 -16.94 10.50 -2.26
N ILE A 41 -16.16 10.14 -1.23
CA ILE A 41 -16.08 8.77 -0.72
C ILE A 41 -17.40 8.35 -0.08
N SER A 42 -18.04 9.25 0.67
CA SER A 42 -19.27 8.97 1.42
C SER A 42 -20.46 8.67 0.51
N LEU A 43 -20.49 9.27 -0.69
CA LEU A 43 -21.54 9.01 -1.68
C LEU A 43 -21.42 7.63 -2.31
N ASN A 44 -20.19 7.18 -2.57
CA ASN A 44 -19.96 6.00 -3.41
C ASN A 44 -19.61 4.72 -2.63
N LYS A 45 -19.13 4.84 -1.37
CA LYS A 45 -18.61 3.69 -0.62
C LYS A 45 -19.05 3.69 0.83
N GLY A 46 -18.71 4.73 1.58
CA GLY A 46 -18.93 4.82 3.02
C GLY A 46 -17.97 5.81 3.67
N LEU A 47 -18.18 6.14 4.95
CA LEU A 47 -17.36 7.12 5.64
C LEU A 47 -15.91 6.62 5.79
N PRO A 48 -14.89 7.40 5.39
CA PRO A 48 -13.51 7.10 5.71
C PRO A 48 -13.24 7.28 7.21
N VAL A 49 -12.25 6.55 7.72
CA VAL A 49 -11.80 6.65 9.12
C VAL A 49 -10.89 7.86 9.31
N MET A 50 -9.94 8.05 8.40
CA MET A 50 -8.98 9.16 8.43
C MET A 50 -9.57 10.41 7.79
N THR A 51 -9.18 11.59 8.29
CA THR A 51 -9.59 12.87 7.69
C THR A 51 -8.98 13.06 6.31
N ASP A 52 -9.50 14.04 5.55
CA ASP A 52 -8.96 14.40 4.24
C ASP A 52 -7.49 14.77 4.35
N GLU A 53 -7.13 15.61 5.33
CA GLU A 53 -5.76 16.06 5.58
C GLU A 53 -4.84 14.90 5.94
N GLU A 54 -5.27 13.97 6.78
CA GLU A 54 -4.49 12.79 7.15
C GLU A 54 -4.17 11.93 5.93
N ARG A 55 -5.13 11.75 5.02
CA ARG A 55 -4.97 10.97 3.79
C ARG A 55 -4.09 11.71 2.77
N TYR A 56 -4.26 13.01 2.61
CA TYR A 56 -3.38 13.83 1.76
C TYR A 56 -1.94 13.75 2.21
N GLU A 57 -1.72 13.85 3.52
CA GLU A 57 -0.39 13.90 4.13
C GLU A 57 0.41 12.61 3.94
N VAL A 58 -0.21 11.45 4.18
CA VAL A 58 0.46 10.15 4.00
C VAL A 58 0.73 9.83 2.53
N VAL A 59 -0.18 10.20 1.62
CA VAL A 59 0.02 10.01 0.17
C VAL A 59 1.14 10.92 -0.34
N ARG A 60 1.17 12.19 0.09
CA ARG A 60 2.22 13.17 -0.26
C ARG A 60 3.60 12.71 0.19
N ALA A 61 3.68 12.04 1.33
CA ALA A 61 4.94 11.51 1.85
C ALA A 61 5.38 10.19 1.23
N CYS A 62 4.51 9.53 0.46
CA CYS A 62 4.86 8.31 -0.25
C CYS A 62 5.91 8.62 -1.33
N ARG A 63 7.09 8.04 -1.20
CA ARG A 63 8.25 8.31 -2.08
C ARG A 63 8.04 8.12 -3.58
N TYR A 64 6.99 7.41 -3.97
CA TYR A 64 6.67 7.11 -5.37
C TYR A 64 5.76 8.16 -6.01
N VAL A 65 5.14 9.01 -5.20
CA VAL A 65 4.24 10.08 -5.62
C VAL A 65 5.05 11.34 -5.83
N ASP A 66 4.92 11.96 -7.00
CA ASP A 66 5.57 13.24 -7.29
C ASP A 66 4.64 14.42 -6.96
N GLU A 67 3.32 14.23 -7.16
CA GLU A 67 2.31 15.26 -6.97
C GLU A 67 1.00 14.64 -6.48
N ILE A 68 0.30 15.34 -5.58
CA ILE A 68 -1.05 14.95 -5.18
C ILE A 68 -2.05 15.97 -5.68
N ILE A 69 -3.24 15.48 -6.03
CA ILE A 69 -4.41 16.30 -6.28
C ILE A 69 -5.44 16.00 -5.19
N GLU A 70 -5.65 16.99 -4.33
CA GLU A 70 -6.65 16.93 -3.26
C GLU A 70 -8.06 17.08 -3.84
N ASN A 71 -9.07 16.55 -3.15
CA ASN A 71 -10.47 16.58 -3.57
C ASN A 71 -10.70 16.03 -4.99
N ALA A 72 -9.95 14.98 -5.39
CA ALA A 72 -10.15 14.34 -6.67
C ALA A 72 -11.56 13.69 -6.75
N PRO A 73 -12.25 13.74 -7.91
CA PRO A 73 -13.55 13.09 -8.05
C PRO A 73 -13.44 11.58 -7.85
N PHE A 74 -14.52 10.94 -7.37
CA PHE A 74 -14.54 9.48 -7.22
C PHE A 74 -14.52 8.75 -8.57
N VAL A 75 -15.27 9.27 -9.54
CA VAL A 75 -15.27 8.80 -10.93
C VAL A 75 -14.19 9.56 -11.70
N THR A 76 -13.26 8.84 -12.33
CA THR A 76 -12.15 9.46 -13.04
C THR A 76 -12.62 10.12 -14.33
N GLN A 77 -12.73 11.44 -14.31
CA GLN A 77 -13.18 12.24 -15.45
C GLN A 77 -12.05 12.50 -16.44
N LEU A 78 -12.32 12.35 -17.75
CA LEU A 78 -11.35 12.67 -18.80
C LEU A 78 -10.83 14.12 -18.72
N SER A 79 -11.68 15.06 -18.30
CA SER A 79 -11.32 16.48 -18.12
C SER A 79 -10.17 16.66 -17.12
N VAL A 80 -10.20 15.93 -15.99
CA VAL A 80 -9.17 15.98 -14.95
C VAL A 80 -7.87 15.35 -15.47
N ILE A 81 -7.97 14.23 -16.17
CA ILE A 81 -6.80 13.57 -16.76
C ILE A 81 -6.11 14.48 -17.78
N GLN A 82 -6.90 15.16 -18.63
CA GLN A 82 -6.41 16.09 -19.63
C GLN A 82 -5.82 17.37 -19.02
N SER A 83 -6.46 17.95 -17.99
CA SER A 83 -5.97 19.18 -17.35
C SER A 83 -4.60 19.00 -16.70
N HIS A 84 -4.29 17.81 -16.21
CA HIS A 84 -2.98 17.47 -15.62
C HIS A 84 -1.97 16.92 -16.65
N ASN A 85 -2.37 16.82 -17.92
CA ASN A 85 -1.59 16.24 -19.02
C ASN A 85 -1.15 14.79 -18.73
N CYS A 86 -2.04 14.00 -18.13
CA CYS A 86 -1.85 12.58 -17.92
C CYS A 86 -2.27 11.77 -19.15
N HIS A 87 -1.51 10.74 -19.48
CA HIS A 87 -1.77 9.89 -20.66
C HIS A 87 -2.15 8.46 -20.29
N ILE A 88 -1.86 8.06 -19.06
CA ILE A 88 -2.12 6.72 -18.55
C ILE A 88 -2.82 6.86 -17.21
N VAL A 89 -3.95 6.18 -17.08
CA VAL A 89 -4.68 6.00 -15.82
C VAL A 89 -4.44 4.59 -15.34
N VAL A 90 -4.04 4.43 -14.09
CA VAL A 90 -3.73 3.13 -13.51
C VAL A 90 -4.57 2.87 -12.28
N HIS A 91 -5.05 1.63 -12.15
CA HIS A 91 -5.74 1.17 -10.95
C HIS A 91 -5.48 -0.33 -10.71
N GLY A 92 -5.78 -0.81 -9.51
CA GLY A 92 -5.83 -2.25 -9.24
C GLY A 92 -6.91 -2.95 -10.08
N ASN A 93 -6.79 -4.26 -10.25
CA ASN A 93 -7.75 -5.09 -10.99
C ASN A 93 -9.05 -5.40 -10.23
N ASP A 94 -9.32 -4.69 -9.13
CA ASP A 94 -10.59 -4.78 -8.41
C ASP A 94 -11.67 -3.98 -9.18
N PRO A 95 -12.89 -4.52 -9.37
CA PRO A 95 -14.00 -3.76 -9.92
C PRO A 95 -14.29 -2.52 -9.05
N ILE A 96 -14.27 -1.34 -9.65
CA ILE A 96 -14.64 -0.09 -8.98
C ILE A 96 -15.85 0.48 -9.70
N VAL A 97 -16.95 0.53 -8.95
CA VAL A 97 -18.23 1.05 -9.43
C VAL A 97 -18.66 2.24 -8.58
N ASP A 98 -19.37 3.17 -9.21
CA ASP A 98 -20.03 4.28 -8.54
C ASP A 98 -21.29 3.82 -7.78
N GLU A 99 -21.96 4.76 -7.12
CA GLU A 99 -23.24 4.53 -6.41
C GLU A 99 -24.34 3.91 -7.28
N ASN A 100 -24.26 4.08 -8.61
CA ASN A 100 -25.22 3.58 -9.58
C ASN A 100 -24.78 2.24 -10.20
N GLY A 101 -23.64 1.69 -9.80
CA GLY A 101 -23.08 0.44 -10.33
C GLY A 101 -22.31 0.59 -11.64
N ASN A 102 -22.02 1.82 -12.10
CA ASN A 102 -21.25 2.05 -13.33
C ASN A 102 -19.75 1.99 -13.05
N ASP A 103 -18.99 1.43 -13.99
CA ASP A 103 -17.51 1.41 -13.92
C ASP A 103 -16.94 2.84 -13.90
N CYS A 104 -16.27 3.19 -12.80
CA CYS A 104 -15.69 4.52 -12.57
C CYS A 104 -14.61 4.91 -13.61
N TYR A 105 -14.07 3.94 -14.34
CA TYR A 105 -13.01 4.14 -15.33
C TYR A 105 -13.50 3.91 -16.77
N GLN A 106 -14.82 3.80 -17.01
CA GLN A 106 -15.35 3.45 -18.33
C GLN A 106 -14.85 4.37 -19.46
N GLU A 107 -14.75 5.68 -19.21
CA GLU A 107 -14.40 6.66 -20.24
C GLU A 107 -12.92 6.56 -20.62
N VAL A 108 -12.05 6.43 -19.62
CA VAL A 108 -10.60 6.28 -19.82
C VAL A 108 -10.27 4.91 -20.43
N LYS A 109 -11.06 3.87 -20.12
CA LYS A 109 -10.98 2.55 -20.78
C LYS A 109 -11.35 2.64 -22.26
N LYS A 110 -12.47 3.30 -22.61
CA LYS A 110 -12.88 3.53 -24.01
C LYS A 110 -11.83 4.28 -24.83
N LYS A 111 -11.03 5.14 -24.19
CA LYS A 111 -9.91 5.86 -24.82
C LYS A 111 -8.58 5.09 -24.86
N GLY A 112 -8.54 3.85 -24.35
CA GLY A 112 -7.32 3.04 -24.32
C GLY A 112 -6.24 3.56 -23.35
N MET A 113 -6.60 4.45 -22.42
CA MET A 113 -5.68 5.09 -21.47
C MET A 113 -5.52 4.30 -20.17
N PHE A 114 -6.41 3.36 -19.90
CA PHE A 114 -6.44 2.61 -18.65
C PHE A 114 -5.45 1.43 -18.64
N ARG A 115 -4.78 1.19 -17.51
CA ARG A 115 -3.88 0.05 -17.28
C ARG A 115 -4.14 -0.50 -15.88
N GLU A 116 -4.04 -1.81 -15.75
CA GLU A 116 -4.28 -2.51 -14.49
C GLU A 116 -2.99 -3.08 -13.91
N PHE A 117 -2.98 -3.26 -12.60
CA PHE A 117 -1.98 -4.07 -11.92
C PHE A 117 -2.62 -4.93 -10.84
N GLU A 118 -1.96 -6.04 -10.51
CA GLU A 118 -2.45 -6.95 -9.49
C GLU A 118 -2.42 -6.31 -8.09
N ARG A 119 -3.48 -6.53 -7.33
CA ARG A 119 -3.56 -6.17 -5.92
C ARG A 119 -2.44 -6.82 -5.11
N THR A 120 -1.97 -6.12 -4.07
CA THR A 120 -1.02 -6.70 -3.11
C THR A 120 -1.74 -7.67 -2.19
N LEU A 121 -1.30 -8.93 -2.17
CA LEU A 121 -1.86 -9.96 -1.29
C LEU A 121 -1.47 -9.75 0.18
N GLY A 122 -2.27 -10.28 1.11
CA GLY A 122 -1.98 -10.26 2.56
C GLY A 122 -2.25 -8.93 3.27
N ILE A 123 -2.84 -7.93 2.58
CA ILE A 123 -3.23 -6.66 3.19
C ILE A 123 -4.45 -6.01 2.54
N SER A 124 -5.32 -5.50 3.39
CA SER A 124 -6.40 -4.60 3.03
C SER A 124 -6.81 -3.80 4.28
N THR A 125 -7.54 -2.71 4.08
CA THR A 125 -8.15 -1.98 5.20
C THR A 125 -9.04 -2.90 6.03
N THR A 126 -9.84 -3.76 5.38
CA THR A 126 -10.69 -4.76 6.07
C THR A 126 -9.87 -5.72 6.92
N GLU A 127 -8.75 -6.20 6.40
CA GLU A 127 -7.82 -7.08 7.13
C GLU A 127 -7.21 -6.37 8.35
N ILE A 128 -6.80 -5.10 8.20
CA ILE A 128 -6.28 -4.30 9.32
C ILE A 128 -7.35 -4.11 10.40
N VAL A 129 -8.57 -3.72 10.01
CA VAL A 129 -9.70 -3.57 10.93
C VAL A 129 -10.01 -4.90 11.62
N GLY A 130 -9.98 -6.02 10.90
CA GLY A 130 -10.13 -7.36 11.47
C GLY A 130 -9.11 -7.65 12.58
N ARG A 131 -7.83 -7.32 12.36
CA ARG A 131 -6.78 -7.46 13.38
C ARG A 131 -7.03 -6.60 14.61
N MET A 132 -7.52 -5.37 14.44
CA MET A 132 -7.87 -4.48 15.55
C MET A 132 -9.01 -5.07 16.39
N LEU A 133 -10.07 -5.57 15.73
CA LEU A 133 -11.24 -6.13 16.40
C LEU A 133 -10.93 -7.45 17.11
N LEU A 134 -10.16 -8.32 16.46
CA LEU A 134 -9.86 -9.68 16.97
C LEU A 134 -8.66 -9.70 17.92
N LYS A 135 -7.81 -8.66 17.92
CA LYS A 135 -6.51 -8.63 18.61
C LYS A 135 -5.59 -9.80 18.23
N GLN A 136 -5.82 -10.40 17.08
CA GLN A 136 -5.06 -11.53 16.55
C GLN A 136 -4.10 -11.06 15.46
N LYS A 137 -2.92 -11.68 15.41
CA LYS A 137 -2.00 -11.49 14.29
C LYS A 137 -2.48 -12.29 13.08
N PRO A 138 -2.16 -11.85 11.86
CA PRO A 138 -2.38 -12.68 10.68
C PRO A 138 -1.65 -14.02 10.85
N THR A 139 -2.39 -15.11 10.76
CA THR A 139 -1.83 -16.43 10.48
C THR A 139 -1.61 -16.52 8.97
N PRO A 140 -0.43 -16.98 8.49
CA PRO A 140 -0.17 -17.08 7.05
C PRO A 140 -1.11 -18.02 6.28
N GLU A 141 -1.96 -18.76 6.98
CA GLU A 141 -2.88 -19.76 6.43
C GLU A 141 -4.24 -19.18 6.04
N LEU A 142 -4.55 -17.93 6.40
CA LEU A 142 -5.86 -17.32 6.10
C LEU A 142 -5.83 -16.51 4.77
N CYS A 143 -5.39 -17.14 3.68
CA CYS A 143 -5.72 -16.69 2.34
C CYS A 143 -7.04 -17.36 1.90
N THR A 144 -8.18 -16.88 2.40
CA THR A 144 -9.49 -17.30 1.88
C THR A 144 -9.88 -16.40 0.71
N CYS A 145 -9.18 -16.52 -0.44
CA CYS A 145 -9.77 -16.07 -1.69
C CYS A 145 -10.59 -17.23 -2.25
N ASN A 146 -11.92 -17.14 -2.19
CA ASN A 146 -12.86 -18.15 -2.73
C ASN A 146 -12.91 -18.14 -4.28
N ARG A 147 -11.76 -17.94 -4.95
CA ARG A 147 -11.69 -17.89 -6.43
C ARG A 147 -10.52 -18.64 -7.05
N CYS A 148 -9.79 -19.46 -6.29
CA CYS A 148 -8.81 -20.39 -6.84
C CYS A 148 -9.17 -21.86 -6.51
N ASP A 149 -10.40 -22.27 -6.78
CA ASP A 149 -10.71 -23.69 -6.91
C ASP A 149 -10.35 -24.16 -8.31
N THR A 150 -9.11 -24.65 -8.46
CA THR A 150 -8.80 -25.68 -9.45
C THR A 150 -8.23 -26.87 -8.70
N THR A 151 -9.15 -27.67 -8.19
CA THR A 151 -9.10 -29.14 -8.13
C THR A 151 -7.73 -29.79 -8.29
N THR A 152 -7.08 -30.09 -7.16
CA THR A 152 -6.39 -31.38 -7.00
C THR A 152 -6.73 -31.99 -5.64
N ASN A 153 -7.49 -33.07 -5.73
CA ASN A 153 -7.93 -33.99 -4.68
C ASN A 153 -6.95 -34.15 -3.51
N THR A 154 -7.46 -33.83 -2.32
CA THR A 154 -7.00 -34.39 -1.05
C THR A 154 -7.39 -35.87 -0.97
N SER A 155 -6.42 -36.74 -1.16
CA SER A 155 -6.50 -38.10 -0.62
C SER A 155 -5.11 -38.58 -0.20
N ASN A 156 -4.94 -38.65 1.12
CA ASN A 156 -4.03 -39.54 1.86
C ASN A 156 -2.55 -39.52 1.46
N ILE A 157 -1.77 -38.62 2.09
CA ILE A 157 -0.35 -38.89 2.37
C ILE A 157 -0.17 -38.82 3.89
N SER A 158 -0.07 -39.99 4.51
CA SER A 158 0.48 -40.17 5.85
C SER A 158 1.94 -39.70 5.84
N LEU A 159 2.23 -38.56 6.47
CA LEU A 159 3.61 -38.10 6.65
C LEU A 159 4.24 -38.90 7.80
N SER A 160 5.08 -39.86 7.44
CA SER A 160 6.05 -40.47 8.37
C SER A 160 7.06 -39.42 8.85
N PRO A 161 7.58 -39.52 10.08
CA PRO A 161 8.47 -38.52 10.65
C PRO A 161 9.91 -38.84 10.22
N ASN A 162 10.36 -38.33 9.08
CA ASN A 162 11.79 -38.24 8.77
C ASN A 162 12.02 -37.32 7.56
N ILE A 163 12.05 -36.02 7.82
CA ILE A 163 12.78 -35.07 6.96
C ILE A 163 13.68 -34.24 7.88
N SER A 164 14.95 -34.57 7.79
CA SER A 164 16.09 -33.88 8.37
C SER A 164 16.20 -32.44 7.90
N ASN A 165 16.41 -31.52 8.86
CA ASN A 165 17.04 -30.20 8.75
C ASN A 165 17.17 -29.58 7.34
N SER A 166 16.16 -28.80 6.97
CA SER A 166 16.36 -27.59 6.16
C SER A 166 15.55 -26.47 6.80
N ASN A 167 16.15 -25.30 6.99
CA ASN A 167 15.52 -24.11 7.57
C ASN A 167 14.25 -23.72 6.81
N ILE A 168 13.09 -24.23 7.21
CA ILE A 168 11.80 -23.78 6.70
C ILE A 168 11.53 -22.44 7.37
N SER A 169 11.91 -21.35 6.70
CA SER A 169 11.46 -20.02 7.10
C SER A 169 9.94 -20.02 7.13
N SER A 170 9.34 -19.63 8.27
CA SER A 170 7.89 -19.51 8.43
C SER A 170 7.27 -18.82 7.21
N PRO A 171 6.08 -19.21 6.73
CA PRO A 171 5.42 -18.51 5.62
C PRO A 171 5.29 -16.99 5.84
N TYR A 172 5.23 -16.55 7.11
CA TYR A 172 5.31 -15.12 7.46
C TYR A 172 6.67 -14.48 7.12
N ALA A 173 7.77 -15.19 7.37
CA ALA A 173 9.12 -14.74 7.04
C ALA A 173 9.33 -14.69 5.52
N GLN A 174 8.85 -15.70 4.78
CA GLN A 174 8.90 -15.69 3.31
C GLN A 174 8.11 -14.52 2.72
N PHE A 175 6.92 -14.25 3.26
CA PHE A 175 6.11 -13.09 2.88
C PHE A 175 6.79 -11.76 3.22
N HIS A 176 7.41 -11.67 4.39
CA HIS A 176 8.16 -10.50 4.82
C HIS A 176 9.36 -10.22 3.91
N ASP A 177 10.16 -11.24 3.58
CA ASP A 177 11.34 -11.12 2.73
C ASP A 177 10.96 -10.71 1.31
N ALA A 178 9.87 -11.28 0.76
CA ALA A 178 9.32 -10.87 -0.53
C ALA A 178 8.89 -9.39 -0.52
N LEU A 179 8.25 -8.92 0.56
CA LEU A 179 7.88 -7.50 0.71
C LEU A 179 9.10 -6.59 0.81
N LEU A 180 10.14 -6.98 1.55
CA LEU A 180 11.37 -6.19 1.67
C LEU A 180 12.00 -5.96 0.31
N HIS A 181 12.11 -7.01 -0.51
CA HIS A 181 12.67 -6.92 -1.85
C HIS A 181 11.91 -5.93 -2.76
N LEU A 182 10.58 -5.81 -2.61
CA LEU A 182 9.77 -4.85 -3.40
C LEU A 182 10.08 -3.38 -3.08
N PHE A 183 10.49 -3.10 -1.84
CA PHE A 183 10.73 -1.75 -1.34
C PHE A 183 12.21 -1.45 -1.11
N GLU A 184 13.11 -2.31 -1.61
CA GLU A 184 14.54 -2.11 -1.50
C GLU A 184 14.94 -0.74 -2.03
N ILE A 185 15.66 -0.01 -1.18
CA ILE A 185 16.21 1.30 -1.51
C ILE A 185 17.70 1.10 -1.74
N PRO A 186 18.27 1.62 -2.85
CA PRO A 186 19.71 1.61 -3.04
C PRO A 186 20.40 2.18 -1.80
N LYS A 187 21.40 1.46 -1.28
CA LYS A 187 22.19 1.94 -0.15
C LYS A 187 22.85 3.26 -0.56
N LYS A 188 22.45 4.34 0.09
CA LYS A 188 23.08 5.65 -0.06
C LYS A 188 24.17 5.79 0.97
N GLU A 189 25.29 6.38 0.55
CA GLU A 189 26.37 6.76 1.47
C GLU A 189 25.82 7.76 2.49
N ARG A 190 26.11 7.52 3.77
CA ARG A 190 25.67 8.38 4.86
C ARG A 190 26.70 9.51 5.03
N LYS A 191 26.48 10.62 4.33
CA LYS A 191 27.30 11.84 4.46
C LYS A 191 26.56 12.90 5.28
N GLY A 192 27.34 13.76 5.94
CA GLY A 192 26.82 14.87 6.73
C GLY A 192 26.20 14.44 8.05
N THR A 193 25.30 15.25 8.58
CA THR A 193 24.63 15.01 9.86
C THR A 193 23.63 13.87 9.73
N VAL A 194 23.85 12.79 10.48
CA VAL A 194 22.94 11.65 10.53
C VAL A 194 21.98 11.82 11.71
N VAL A 195 20.69 11.89 11.41
CA VAL A 195 19.60 11.90 12.40
C VAL A 195 19.09 10.47 12.56
N TYR A 196 18.92 10.03 13.80
CA TYR A 196 18.35 8.72 14.11
C TYR A 196 17.04 8.89 14.89
N VAL A 197 15.98 8.27 14.40
CA VAL A 197 14.68 8.17 15.10
C VAL A 197 14.35 6.69 15.23
N ALA A 198 13.87 6.27 16.39
CA ALA A 198 13.45 4.89 16.60
C ALA A 198 12.06 4.80 17.21
N GLY A 199 11.35 3.72 16.87
CA GLY A 199 9.98 3.51 17.30
C GLY A 199 9.43 2.17 16.81
N THR A 200 8.20 1.87 17.20
CA THR A 200 7.47 0.72 16.65
C THR A 200 6.97 1.03 15.23
N PHE A 201 6.50 2.26 14.99
CA PHE A 201 5.84 2.68 13.75
C PHE A 201 4.69 1.73 13.35
N ASP A 202 4.00 1.19 14.35
CA ASP A 202 2.83 0.33 14.12
C ASP A 202 1.69 1.17 13.54
N LEU A 203 0.98 0.61 12.56
CA LEU A 203 -0.02 1.32 11.76
C LEU A 203 0.45 2.71 11.29
N TYR A 204 1.50 2.73 10.47
CA TYR A 204 2.07 3.98 9.94
C TYR A 204 1.00 4.97 9.43
N HIS A 205 1.06 6.23 9.89
CA HIS A 205 0.01 7.24 9.73
C HIS A 205 0.60 8.66 9.66
N ALA A 206 -0.25 9.68 9.42
CA ALA A 206 0.17 11.07 9.23
C ALA A 206 1.04 11.62 10.36
N GLY A 207 0.73 11.30 11.63
CA GLY A 207 1.60 11.66 12.77
C GLY A 207 3.05 11.14 12.66
N HIS A 208 3.25 9.90 12.20
CA HIS A 208 4.59 9.37 11.93
C HIS A 208 5.26 10.10 10.77
N THR A 209 4.50 10.44 9.72
CA THR A 209 4.99 11.25 8.61
C THR A 209 5.51 12.61 9.06
N SER A 210 4.73 13.34 9.86
CA SER A 210 5.12 14.63 10.42
C SER A 210 6.38 14.51 11.29
N LEU A 211 6.43 13.51 12.18
CA LEU A 211 7.62 13.24 13.01
C LEU A 211 8.87 13.03 12.17
N LEU A 212 8.79 12.16 11.16
CA LEU A 212 9.95 11.84 10.30
C LEU A 212 10.34 13.03 9.43
N ARG A 213 9.39 13.86 9.00
CA ARG A 213 9.69 15.10 8.26
C ARG A 213 10.45 16.10 9.12
N GLU A 214 10.00 16.34 10.35
CA GLU A 214 10.70 17.25 11.27
C GLU A 214 12.08 16.71 11.63
N ALA A 215 12.21 15.42 11.92
CA ALA A 215 13.50 14.79 12.15
C ALA A 215 14.44 14.93 10.93
N LYS A 216 13.91 14.78 9.71
CA LYS A 216 14.70 14.91 8.48
C LYS A 216 15.28 16.33 8.30
N LYS A 217 14.63 17.37 8.83
CA LYS A 217 15.15 18.76 8.76
C LYS A 217 16.41 18.97 9.61
N LEU A 218 16.65 18.11 10.60
CA LEU A 218 17.77 18.24 11.53
C LEU A 218 19.10 17.68 10.97
N GLY A 219 19.11 17.12 9.76
CA GLY A 219 20.35 16.64 9.15
C GLY A 219 20.21 16.11 7.72
N ASP A 220 21.35 15.73 7.16
CA ASP A 220 21.50 15.32 5.77
C ASP A 220 20.99 13.91 5.50
N PHE A 221 20.98 13.05 6.52
CA PHE A 221 20.54 11.66 6.40
C PHE A 221 19.66 11.27 7.58
N LEU A 222 18.47 10.72 7.33
CA LEU A 222 17.60 10.18 8.37
C LEU A 222 17.65 8.65 8.37
N VAL A 223 17.94 8.06 9.52
CA VAL A 223 17.85 6.62 9.77
C VAL A 223 16.67 6.38 10.71
N VAL A 224 15.78 5.47 10.31
CA VAL A 224 14.61 5.09 11.10
C VAL A 224 14.80 3.67 11.63
N GLY A 225 14.99 3.54 12.95
CA GLY A 225 15.07 2.26 13.64
C GLY A 225 13.69 1.72 13.97
N ILE A 226 13.39 0.50 13.50
CA ILE A 226 12.13 -0.18 13.80
C ILE A 226 12.37 -1.18 14.94
N TYR A 227 11.63 -1.04 16.04
CA TYR A 227 11.74 -1.99 17.15
C TYR A 227 11.28 -3.39 16.74
N ARG A 228 12.14 -4.38 16.98
CA ARG A 228 11.79 -5.79 16.82
C ARG A 228 10.94 -6.22 18.02
N LYS A 229 9.82 -6.90 17.77
CA LYS A 229 8.99 -7.43 18.87
C LYS A 229 9.76 -8.57 19.56
N GLY A 230 10.12 -8.36 20.84
CA GLY A 230 10.58 -9.40 21.77
C GLY A 230 12.06 -9.78 21.66
N MET A 231 12.93 -9.02 22.33
CA MET A 231 13.95 -9.65 23.17
C MET A 231 13.39 -9.60 24.58
N ASN A 232 13.20 -10.75 25.21
CA ASN A 232 12.82 -10.82 26.61
C ASN A 232 13.90 -10.10 27.44
N LYS A 233 13.50 -9.46 28.54
CA LYS A 233 14.38 -8.83 29.54
C LYS A 233 15.23 -9.85 30.33
N SER A 234 15.64 -10.97 29.72
CA SER A 234 16.30 -12.09 30.42
C SER A 234 17.63 -12.55 29.80
N ASP A 235 18.19 -11.82 28.83
CA ASP A 235 19.52 -12.15 28.28
C ASP A 235 20.60 -11.18 28.78
N ASN A 236 20.71 -11.08 30.11
CA ASN A 236 21.88 -10.55 30.83
C ASN A 236 22.49 -11.67 31.68
#